data_AF-C1D194-F1
#
_entry.id   AF-C1D194-F1
#
_cell.length_a   1.000
_cell.length_b   1.000
_cell.length_c   1.000
_cell.angle_alpha   90.00
_cell.angle_beta   90.00
_cell.angle_gamma   90.00
#
_symmetry.space_group_name_H-M   'P 1'
#
loop_
_entity.id
_entity.type
_entity.pdbx_description
1 polymer ?
#
loop_
_entity_poly.entity_id
_entity_poly.type
_entity_poly.pdbx_seq_one_letter_code
_entity_poly.pdbx_strand_id
1 'polypeptide(L)' 'MIKYRKQNALEPEKDAEVSVNLTPLLFFAVGFLMMRALIGTVMESQEQSHT' A
#
# COMPACT_ATOMS: atom_id res chain seq x y z
N MET A 1 16.90 18.56 37.76
CA MET A 1 15.94 19.61 37.37
C MET A 1 15.61 19.41 35.90
N ILE A 2 14.44 18.86 35.59
CA ILE A 2 14.07 18.47 34.22
C ILE A 2 13.68 19.76 33.47
N LYS A 3 14.42 20.10 32.42
CA LYS A 3 14.13 21.27 31.58
C LYS A 3 13.05 20.89 30.55
N TYR A 4 11.85 21.42 30.72
CA TYR A 4 10.78 21.29 29.73
C TYR A 4 11.09 22.23 28.55
N ARG A 5 11.44 21.65 27.40
CA ARG A 5 11.59 22.39 26.13
C ARG A 5 10.18 22.71 25.65
N LYS A 6 9.83 24.01 25.61
CA LYS A 6 8.54 24.51 25.15
C LYS A 6 8.39 24.16 23.66
N GLN A 7 7.55 23.18 23.34
CA GLN A 7 7.18 22.87 21.96
C GLN A 7 6.25 23.99 21.48
N ASN A 8 6.64 24.68 20.40
CA ASN A 8 5.90 25.80 19.85
C ASN A 8 4.75 25.23 19.01
N ALA A 9 3.49 25.41 19.42
CA ALA A 9 2.33 24.82 18.74
C ALA A 9 2.01 25.49 17.37
N LEU A 10 2.66 26.61 17.05
CA LEU A 10 2.40 27.42 15.85
C LEU A 10 3.26 27.05 14.64
N GLU A 11 4.30 26.25 14.84
CA GLU A 11 5.06 25.63 13.77
C GLU A 11 5.06 24.12 14.04
N PRO A 12 4.05 23.38 13.58
CA PRO A 12 4.15 21.94 13.53
C PRO A 12 5.28 21.64 12.54
N GLU A 13 6.50 21.49 13.03
CA GLU A 13 7.61 20.95 12.24
C GLU A 13 7.18 19.56 11.77
N LYS A 14 6.61 19.49 10.57
CA LYS A 14 6.59 18.27 9.75
C LYS A 14 5.82 17.07 10.31
N ASP A 15 4.94 17.24 11.30
CA ASP A 15 4.17 16.13 11.88
C ASP A 15 3.11 15.51 10.94
N ALA A 16 2.92 16.07 9.74
CA ALA A 16 2.05 15.52 8.70
C ALA A 16 2.85 15.12 7.43
N GLU A 17 4.10 14.69 7.57
CA GLU A 17 4.74 13.93 6.50
C GLU A 17 3.97 12.60 6.36
N VAL A 18 3.09 12.53 5.36
CA VAL A 18 2.40 11.28 4.98
C VAL A 18 3.46 10.27 4.56
N SER A 19 3.96 9.50 5.53
CA SER A 19 4.94 8.46 5.29
C SER A 19 4.22 7.27 4.68
N VAL A 20 4.40 7.05 3.38
CA VAL A 20 3.89 5.84 2.74
C VAL A 20 4.80 4.68 3.15
N ASN A 21 4.23 3.71 3.85
CA ASN A 21 4.95 2.49 4.17
C ASN A 21 5.02 1.61 2.91
N LEU A 22 6.22 1.46 2.36
CA LEU A 22 6.46 0.75 1.11
C LEU A 22 6.22 -0.77 1.25
N THR A 23 6.51 -1.34 2.42
CA THR A 23 6.38 -2.79 2.66
C THR A 23 4.95 -3.30 2.46
N PRO A 24 3.90 -2.78 3.14
CA PRO A 24 2.54 -3.23 2.91
C PRO A 24 2.08 -2.96 1.48
N LEU A 25 2.53 -1.86 0.86
CA LEU A 25 2.19 -1.53 -0.52
C LEU A 25 2.71 -2.59 -1.50
N LEU A 26 3.94 -3.06 -1.31
CA LEU A 26 4.52 -4.13 -2.13
C LEU A 26 3.81 -5.47 -1.94
N PHE A 27 3.41 -5.80 -0.70
CA PHE A 27 2.59 -7.00 -0.45
C PHE A 27 1.27 -6.95 -1.22
N PHE A 28 0.57 -5.81 -1.21
CA PHE A 28 -0.66 -5.64 -1.98
C PHE A 28 -0.42 -5.71 -3.49
N ALA A 29 0.64 -5.08 -4.00
CA ALA A 29 0.96 -5.11 -5.42
C ALA A 29 1.21 -6.54 -5.93
N VAL A 30 1.98 -7.34 -5.19
CA VAL A 30 2.25 -8.74 -5.55
C VAL A 30 0.97 -9.57 -5.49
N GLY A 31 0.18 -9.45 -4.41
CA GLY A 31 -1.10 -10.16 -4.28
C GLY A 31 -2.07 -9.85 -5.42
N PHE A 32 -2.16 -8.59 -5.83
CA PHE A 32 -2.98 -8.16 -6.96
C PHE A 32 -2.54 -8.79 -8.28
N LEU A 33 -1.22 -8.81 -8.56
CA LEU A 33 -0.68 -9.41 -9.77
C LEU A 33 -0.96 -10.92 -9.83
N MET A 34 -0.80 -11.63 -8.71
CA MET A 34 -1.12 -13.05 -8.62
C MET A 34 -2.60 -13.31 -8.88
N MET A 35 -3.49 -12.54 -8.26
CA MET A 35 -4.93 -12.68 -8.45
C MET A 35 -5.33 -12.41 -9.91
N ARG A 36 -4.77 -11.36 -10.51
CA ARG A 36 -5.03 -11.01 -11.92
C ARG A 36 -4.58 -12.11 -12.88
N ALA A 37 -3.43 -12.74 -12.63
CA ALA A 37 -2.94 -13.86 -13.44
C ALA A 37 -3.87 -15.08 -13.33
N LEU A 38 -4.33 -15.41 -12.13
CA LEU A 38 -5.27 -16.52 -11.91
C LEU A 38 -6.61 -16.28 -12.61
N ILE A 39 -7.17 -15.07 -12.49
CA ILE A 39 -8.42 -14.72 -13.17
C ILE A 39 -8.24 -14.79 -14.69
N GLY A 40 -7.12 -14.28 -15.22
CA GLY A 40 -6.81 -14.38 -16.65
C GLY A 40 -6.78 -15.82 -17.16
N THR A 41 -6.09 -16.72 -16.44
CA THR A 41 -6.08 -18.16 -16.76
C THR A 41 -7.49 -18.75 -16.77
N VAL A 42 -8.33 -18.45 -15.78
CA VAL A 42 -9.69 -18.99 -15.73
C VAL A 42 -10.54 -18.46 -16.88
N MET A 43 -10.44 -17.17 -17.22
CA MET A 43 -11.19 -16.60 -18.35
C MET A 43 -10.78 -17.22 -19.69
N GLU A 44 -9.48 -17.40 -19.92
CA GLU A 44 -8.97 -18.05 -21.14
C GLU A 44 -9.40 -19.52 -21.23
N SER A 45 -9.43 -20.23 -20.09
CA SER A 45 -9.92 -21.61 -20.01
C SER A 45 -11.42 -21.73 -20.33
N GLN A 46 -12.22 -20.72 -19.97
CA GLN A 46 -13.66 -20.69 -20.25
C GLN A 46 -13.95 -20.42 -21.73
N GLU A 47 -13.18 -19.57 -22.39
CA GLU A 47 -13.32 -19.32 -23.84
C GLU A 47 -12.98 -20.56 -24.68
N GLN A 48 -11.97 -21.34 -24.28
CA GLN A 48 -11.59 -22.58 -24.96
C GLN A 48 -12.59 -23.74 -24.78
N SER A 49 -13.44 -23.69 -23.76
CA SER A 49 -14.45 -24.72 -23.50
C SER A 49 -15.73 -24.53 -24.33
N HIS A 50 -15.86 -23.41 -25.03
CA HIS A 50 -17.07 -23.03 -25.80
C HIS A 50 -16.87 -23.05 -27.34
N THR A 51 -15.72 -23.49 -27.83
CA THR A 51 -15.43 -23.78 -29.25
C THR A 51 -15.23 -25.27 -29.47
#